data_AF-A0A2E2R3G7-F1
#
_entry.id   AF-A0A2E2R3G7-F1
#
_cell.length_a   1.000
_cell.length_b   1.000
_cell.length_c   1.000
_cell.angle_alpha   90.00
_cell.angle_beta   90.00
_cell.angle_gamma   90.00
#
_symmetry.space_group_name_H-M   'P 1'
#
loop_
_entity.id
_entity.type
_entity.pdbx_description
1 polymer ?
#
loop_
_entity_poly.entity_id
_entity_poly.type
_entity_poly.pdbx_seq_one_letter_code
_entity_poly.pdbx_strand_id
1 'polypeptide(L)'
;MSTGEDTYQNDAVGKGLAEHRIRTPEKRFKSILEVFSQLKRDGIISSFNVLPCADSRYEIIRDGLACWSFQEKTDVMSKYRPRRGWRLVKYDRNSRQGCIYRCALVVRLILDQRALFWIEIECRETGEGGFRSPVLADVMQPTASTISSALEIIAECKGINMEPPLNSAFAPDGVQANCYKHVYEKDSNAKFDANSIRRFLKQI
;
A
#
# COMPACT_ATOMS: atom_id res chain seq x y z
N MET A 1 -27.12 -44.74 -47.06
CA MET A 1 -25.74 -44.78 -46.56
C MET A 1 -25.56 -43.59 -45.64
N SER A 2 -25.25 -43.89 -44.39
CA SER A 2 -25.20 -42.98 -43.23
C SER A 2 -23.74 -42.67 -42.92
N THR A 3 -23.43 -41.38 -42.75
CA THR A 3 -22.20 -40.86 -42.16
C THR A 3 -22.69 -39.80 -41.19
N GLY A 4 -22.83 -40.08 -39.89
CA GLY A 4 -21.73 -40.21 -38.95
C GLY A 4 -21.66 -38.90 -38.16
N GLU A 5 -22.16 -38.92 -36.92
CA GLU A 5 -22.03 -37.82 -35.95
C GLU A 5 -20.56 -37.47 -35.71
N ASP A 6 -20.30 -36.20 -35.38
CA ASP A 6 -19.47 -35.87 -34.21
C ASP A 6 -19.78 -34.45 -33.72
N THR A 7 -20.54 -34.41 -32.63
CA THR A 7 -20.78 -33.29 -31.73
C THR A 7 -19.48 -32.81 -31.09
N TYR A 8 -19.12 -31.54 -31.30
CA TYR A 8 -18.27 -30.79 -30.36
C TYR A 8 -18.81 -29.36 -30.18
N GLN A 9 -19.90 -29.25 -29.42
CA GLN A 9 -20.12 -28.07 -28.58
C GLN A 9 -19.10 -28.13 -27.43
N ASN A 10 -17.91 -27.58 -27.64
CA ASN A 10 -17.11 -27.12 -26.51
C ASN A 10 -17.62 -25.73 -26.14
N ASP A 11 -18.64 -25.73 -25.29
CA ASP A 11 -18.92 -24.64 -24.37
C ASP A 11 -17.60 -24.23 -23.70
N ALA A 12 -17.02 -23.13 -24.18
CA ALA A 12 -15.88 -22.49 -23.54
C ALA A 12 -16.36 -21.76 -22.27
N VAL A 13 -16.91 -22.51 -21.32
CA VAL A 13 -17.04 -22.09 -19.93
C VAL A 13 -15.68 -22.29 -19.27
N GLY A 14 -14.75 -21.39 -19.59
CA GLY A 14 -13.57 -21.14 -18.79
C GLY A 14 -13.91 -20.18 -17.66
N LYS A 15 -14.81 -20.61 -16.76
CA LYS A 15 -15.08 -19.97 -15.48
C LYS A 15 -13.77 -19.74 -14.74
N GLY A 16 -13.56 -18.48 -14.36
CA GLY A 16 -12.99 -18.07 -13.09
C GLY A 16 -12.06 -19.06 -12.41
N LEU A 17 -10.81 -19.08 -12.84
CA LEU A 17 -9.69 -19.16 -11.93
C LEU A 17 -8.80 -18.00 -12.34
N ALA A 18 -9.24 -16.80 -11.93
CA ALA A 18 -8.27 -15.78 -11.59
C ALA A 18 -7.33 -16.49 -10.63
N GLU A 19 -6.16 -16.90 -11.14
CA GLU A 19 -5.04 -17.27 -10.30
C GLU A 19 -4.83 -16.05 -9.40
N HIS A 20 -5.48 -16.06 -8.24
CA HIS A 20 -4.98 -15.45 -7.02
C HIS A 20 -3.66 -16.17 -6.75
N ARG A 21 -2.65 -15.94 -7.60
CA ARG A 21 -1.26 -15.94 -7.17
C ARG A 21 -1.23 -14.85 -6.13
N ILE A 22 -1.45 -15.28 -4.89
CA ILE A 22 -1.27 -14.47 -3.71
C ILE A 22 0.12 -13.86 -3.86
N ARG A 23 0.19 -12.58 -4.21
CA ARG A 23 1.46 -11.90 -4.42
C ARG A 23 2.15 -11.81 -3.06
N THR A 24 3.43 -12.14 -2.98
CA THR A 24 4.23 -12.00 -1.75
C THR A 24 4.10 -10.63 -1.04
N PRO A 25 3.93 -9.49 -1.74
CA PRO A 25 3.57 -8.18 -1.17
C PRO A 25 2.32 -8.15 -0.26
N GLU A 26 1.35 -9.04 -0.50
CA GLU A 26 0.08 -9.16 0.25
C GLU A 26 0.32 -9.61 1.70
N LYS A 27 1.39 -10.37 1.96
CA LYS A 27 1.77 -10.79 3.31
C LYS A 27 2.16 -9.60 4.18
N ARG A 28 2.74 -8.55 3.60
CA ARG A 28 3.25 -7.40 4.34
C ARG A 28 2.12 -6.59 4.99
N PHE A 29 1.04 -6.32 4.27
CA PHE A 29 -0.12 -5.62 4.80
C PHE A 29 -0.82 -6.39 5.91
N LYS A 30 -0.98 -7.71 5.76
CA LYS A 30 -1.52 -8.56 6.84
C LYS A 30 -0.59 -8.58 8.06
N SER A 31 0.71 -8.76 7.85
CA SER A 31 1.68 -8.81 8.95
C SER A 31 1.77 -7.50 9.75
N ILE A 32 1.67 -6.31 9.11
CA ILE A 32 1.65 -5.06 9.89
C ILE A 32 0.36 -4.92 10.72
N LEU A 33 -0.79 -5.36 10.19
CA LEU A 33 -2.06 -5.35 10.93
C LEU A 33 -2.05 -6.34 12.11
N GLU A 34 -1.39 -7.49 11.96
CA GLU A 34 -1.16 -8.44 13.06
C GLU A 34 -0.30 -7.80 14.16
N VAL A 35 0.73 -7.04 13.79
CA VAL A 35 1.54 -6.30 14.76
C VAL A 35 0.73 -5.19 15.45
N PHE A 36 -0.10 -4.43 14.73
CA PHE A 36 -0.99 -3.46 15.38
C PHE A 36 -2.02 -4.12 16.30
N SER A 37 -2.50 -5.32 15.95
CA SER A 37 -3.34 -6.13 16.82
C SER A 37 -2.61 -6.53 18.10
N GLN A 38 -1.33 -6.92 17.99
CA GLN A 38 -0.48 -7.20 19.14
C GLN A 38 -0.29 -5.95 20.00
N LEU A 39 0.11 -4.82 19.41
CA LEU A 39 0.32 -3.55 20.14
C LEU A 39 -0.95 -3.06 20.84
N LYS A 40 -2.13 -3.31 20.25
CA LYS A 40 -3.42 -3.03 20.89
C LYS A 40 -3.65 -3.94 22.10
N ARG A 41 -3.41 -5.24 21.98
CA ARG A 41 -3.52 -6.19 23.12
C ARG A 41 -2.57 -5.85 24.26
N ASP A 42 -1.37 -5.37 23.92
CA ASP A 42 -0.35 -4.96 24.89
C ASP A 42 -0.60 -3.57 25.50
N GLY A 43 -1.70 -2.90 25.13
CA GLY A 43 -2.06 -1.56 25.63
C GLY A 43 -1.14 -0.44 25.14
N ILE A 44 -0.32 -0.67 24.11
CA ILE A 44 0.58 0.33 23.53
C ILE A 44 -0.19 1.32 22.66
N ILE A 45 -1.15 0.83 21.89
CA ILE A 45 -2.12 1.67 21.17
C ILE A 45 -3.51 1.32 21.66
N SER A 46 -4.40 2.31 21.73
CA SER A 46 -5.79 2.07 22.15
C SER A 46 -6.64 1.48 21.02
N SER A 47 -6.36 1.86 19.77
CA SER A 47 -7.07 1.35 18.59
C SER A 47 -6.25 1.53 17.32
N PHE A 48 -6.64 0.79 16.29
CA PHE A 48 -6.23 1.04 14.92
C PHE A 48 -7.38 0.72 13.96
N ASN A 49 -7.42 1.40 12.82
CA ASN A 49 -8.36 1.13 11.74
C ASN A 49 -7.72 1.44 10.38
N VAL A 50 -8.00 0.58 9.38
CA VAL A 50 -7.66 0.89 7.99
C VAL A 50 -8.51 2.06 7.53
N LEU A 51 -7.89 3.02 6.84
CA LEU A 51 -8.57 4.15 6.24
C LEU A 51 -8.70 3.94 4.73
N PRO A 52 -9.93 3.75 4.22
CA PRO A 52 -10.17 3.67 2.78
C PRO A 52 -9.85 4.99 2.09
N CYS A 53 -9.74 4.95 0.76
CA CYS A 53 -9.55 6.18 0.01
C CYS A 53 -10.86 6.97 -0.02
N ALA A 54 -10.79 8.28 0.22
CA ALA A 54 -11.99 9.13 0.14
C ALA A 54 -12.55 9.22 -1.29
N ASP A 55 -11.71 9.01 -2.31
CA ASP A 55 -12.10 8.95 -3.71
C ASP A 55 -11.89 7.54 -4.25
N SER A 56 -12.99 6.84 -4.52
CA SER A 56 -13.00 5.44 -4.96
C SER A 56 -12.23 5.21 -6.27
N ARG A 57 -11.94 6.25 -7.06
CA ARG A 57 -11.12 6.14 -8.28
C ARG A 57 -9.65 5.88 -7.98
N TYR A 58 -9.19 6.25 -6.79
CA TYR A 58 -7.84 5.99 -6.30
C TYR A 58 -7.83 4.86 -5.27
N GLU A 59 -8.94 4.14 -5.10
CA GLU A 59 -9.00 2.96 -4.26
C GLU A 59 -8.67 1.71 -5.07
N ILE A 60 -7.85 0.83 -4.50
CA ILE A 60 -7.59 -0.50 -5.02
C ILE A 60 -7.79 -1.50 -3.90
N ILE A 61 -8.51 -2.59 -4.17
CA ILE A 61 -8.61 -3.71 -3.25
C ILE A 61 -7.41 -4.63 -3.44
N ARG A 62 -6.65 -4.86 -2.37
CA ARG A 62 -5.59 -5.86 -2.28
C ARG A 62 -5.92 -6.86 -1.19
N ASP A 63 -6.26 -8.08 -1.60
CA ASP A 63 -6.50 -9.19 -0.67
C ASP A 63 -7.53 -8.83 0.43
N GLY A 64 -8.64 -8.21 0.00
CA GLY A 64 -9.72 -7.76 0.86
C GLY A 64 -9.48 -6.43 1.61
N LEU A 65 -8.30 -5.83 1.49
CA LEU A 65 -7.99 -4.53 2.10
C LEU A 65 -8.18 -3.39 1.10
N ALA A 66 -8.87 -2.33 1.54
CA ALA A 66 -8.97 -1.08 0.79
C ALA A 66 -7.66 -0.30 0.92
N CYS A 67 -6.97 -0.11 -0.20
CA CYS A 67 -5.67 0.54 -0.28
C CYS A 67 -5.73 1.78 -1.19
N TRP A 68 -4.86 2.74 -0.89
CA TRP A 68 -4.69 3.94 -1.70
C TRP A 68 -3.76 3.65 -2.87
N SER A 69 -4.21 3.93 -4.09
CA SER A 69 -3.43 3.76 -5.31
C SER A 69 -2.41 4.87 -5.49
N PHE A 70 -1.22 4.54 -6.01
CA PHE A 70 -0.26 5.52 -6.50
C PHE A 70 -0.55 5.99 -7.93
N GLN A 71 -1.75 5.75 -8.46
CA GLN A 71 -2.14 6.16 -9.80
C GLN A 71 -2.17 7.68 -9.94
N GLU A 72 -1.64 8.19 -11.05
CA GLU A 72 -1.69 9.61 -11.36
C GLU A 72 -3.08 10.02 -11.86
N LYS A 73 -3.48 11.27 -11.62
CA LYS A 73 -4.77 11.81 -12.11
C LYS A 73 -4.91 11.66 -13.63
N THR A 74 -3.83 11.83 -14.38
CA THR A 74 -3.79 11.65 -15.84
C THR A 74 -4.13 10.22 -16.24
N ASP A 75 -3.65 9.24 -15.48
CA ASP A 75 -3.91 7.82 -15.75
C ASP A 75 -5.34 7.40 -15.43
N VAL A 76 -5.98 8.01 -14.43
CA VAL A 76 -7.40 7.78 -14.10
C VAL A 76 -8.28 8.22 -15.27
N MET A 77 -7.95 9.38 -15.87
CA MET A 77 -8.75 9.97 -16.94
C MET A 77 -8.43 9.41 -18.34
N SER A 78 -7.26 8.79 -18.49
CA SER A 78 -6.73 8.36 -19.78
C SER A 78 -7.17 6.94 -20.16
N LYS A 79 -7.32 6.69 -21.46
CA LYS A 79 -7.43 5.33 -22.02
C LYS A 79 -6.07 4.67 -22.28
N TYR A 80 -4.98 5.45 -22.23
CA TYR A 80 -3.64 5.00 -22.53
C TYR A 80 -3.04 4.16 -21.40
N ARG A 81 -2.03 3.37 -21.78
CA ARG A 81 -1.21 2.63 -20.83
C ARG A 81 -0.39 3.62 -19.98
N PRO A 82 -0.24 3.37 -18.66
CA PRO A 82 0.64 4.19 -17.82
C PRO A 82 2.07 4.17 -18.31
N ARG A 83 2.81 5.21 -17.94
CA ARG A 83 4.26 5.23 -18.11
C ARG A 83 4.90 4.19 -17.20
N ARG A 84 5.94 3.51 -17.69
CA ARG A 84 6.74 2.62 -16.85
C ARG A 84 7.40 3.46 -15.74
N GLY A 85 7.24 3.06 -14.48
CA GLY A 85 7.79 3.84 -13.36
C GLY A 85 7.64 3.16 -12.01
N TRP A 86 8.05 3.87 -10.95
CA TRP A 86 8.01 3.39 -9.56
C TRP A 86 6.59 3.14 -9.05
N ARG A 87 5.62 3.95 -9.51
CA ARG A 87 4.19 3.84 -9.21
C ARG A 87 3.57 2.51 -9.65
N LEU A 88 4.28 1.69 -10.43
CA LEU A 88 3.84 0.37 -10.86
C LEU A 88 4.64 -0.73 -10.16
N VAL A 89 3.93 -1.71 -9.59
CA VAL A 89 4.52 -2.97 -9.11
C VAL A 89 4.70 -3.98 -10.24
N LYS A 90 3.86 -3.91 -11.28
CA LYS A 90 4.01 -4.68 -12.52
C LYS A 90 3.73 -3.79 -13.71
N TYR A 91 4.58 -3.88 -14.74
CA TYR A 91 4.38 -3.20 -16.01
C TYR A 91 4.29 -4.23 -17.13
N ASP A 92 3.25 -4.15 -17.94
CA ASP A 92 3.03 -5.01 -19.09
C ASP A 92 3.10 -4.17 -20.38
N ARG A 93 3.99 -4.57 -21.29
CA ARG A 93 4.23 -3.86 -22.57
C ARG A 93 3.13 -4.11 -23.60
N ASN A 94 2.26 -5.08 -23.38
CA ASN A 94 1.27 -5.53 -24.35
C ASN A 94 -0.16 -5.25 -23.86
N SER A 95 -0.36 -5.05 -22.56
CA SER A 95 -1.69 -4.85 -21.97
C SER A 95 -1.70 -3.72 -20.94
N ARG A 96 -2.67 -2.81 -21.04
CA ARG A 96 -2.91 -1.82 -19.97
C ARG A 96 -3.38 -2.51 -18.70
N GLN A 97 -4.29 -3.47 -18.82
CA GLN A 97 -4.84 -4.24 -17.70
C GLN A 97 -3.75 -5.09 -17.01
N GLY A 98 -2.69 -5.45 -17.75
CA GLY A 98 -1.51 -6.11 -17.21
C GLY A 98 -0.59 -5.19 -16.38
N CYS A 99 -0.73 -3.86 -16.52
CA CYS A 99 -0.05 -2.89 -15.66
C CYS A 99 -0.77 -2.78 -14.33
N ILE A 100 -0.03 -2.93 -13.23
CA ILE A 100 -0.58 -2.92 -11.89
C ILE A 100 0.10 -1.83 -11.09
N TYR A 101 -0.70 -0.85 -10.67
CA TYR A 101 -0.26 0.20 -9.76
C TYR A 101 0.12 -0.37 -8.40
N ARG A 102 1.17 0.21 -7.86
CA ARG A 102 1.51 0.14 -6.44
C ARG A 102 0.36 0.77 -5.66
N CYS A 103 0.15 0.28 -4.46
CA CYS A 103 -0.75 0.90 -3.49
C CYS A 103 -0.08 1.06 -2.13
N ALA A 104 -0.75 1.77 -1.23
CA ALA A 104 -0.39 1.89 0.16
C ALA A 104 -1.60 1.56 1.05
N LEU A 105 -1.35 0.78 2.12
CA LEU A 105 -2.30 0.61 3.20
C LEU A 105 -2.14 1.77 4.18
N VAL A 106 -3.20 2.55 4.38
CA VAL A 106 -3.21 3.65 5.34
C VAL A 106 -3.94 3.17 6.59
N VAL A 107 -3.25 3.21 7.73
CA VAL A 107 -3.80 2.77 9.02
C VAL A 107 -3.75 3.93 9.99
N ARG A 108 -4.91 4.30 10.52
CA ARG A 108 -5.01 5.23 11.65
C ARG A 108 -4.72 4.46 12.92
N LEU A 109 -3.79 4.95 13.73
CA LEU A 109 -3.46 4.45 15.07
C LEU A 109 -3.87 5.51 16.11
N ILE A 110 -4.30 5.07 17.29
CA ILE A 110 -4.49 5.97 18.44
C ILE A 110 -3.50 5.61 19.53
N LEU A 111 -2.51 6.47 19.71
CA LEU A 111 -1.44 6.38 20.71
C LEU A 111 -1.62 7.55 21.69
N ASP A 112 -1.84 7.26 22.97
CA ASP A 112 -2.01 8.30 24.01
C ASP A 112 -2.99 9.42 23.62
N GLN A 113 -4.15 9.03 23.08
CA GLN A 113 -5.23 9.92 22.55
C GLN A 113 -4.86 10.73 21.28
N ARG A 114 -3.63 10.63 20.79
CA ARG A 114 -3.15 11.23 19.54
C ARG A 114 -3.40 10.29 18.36
N ALA A 115 -3.88 10.86 17.26
CA ALA A 115 -4.05 10.12 16.00
C ALA A 115 -2.74 10.14 15.19
N LEU A 116 -2.26 8.96 14.83
CA LEU A 116 -1.14 8.77 13.90
C LEU A 116 -1.65 8.09 12.63
N PHE A 117 -1.04 8.40 11.49
CA PHE A 117 -1.38 7.80 10.20
C PHE A 117 -0.18 7.07 9.64
N TRP A 118 -0.20 5.74 9.78
CA TRP A 118 0.82 4.85 9.22
C TRP A 118 0.51 4.57 7.76
N ILE A 119 1.50 4.78 6.89
CA ILE A 119 1.39 4.52 5.46
C ILE A 119 2.34 3.37 5.11
N GLU A 120 1.77 2.19 4.91
CA GLU A 120 2.52 0.99 4.51
C GLU A 120 2.52 0.86 2.99
N ILE A 121 3.71 0.87 2.37
CA ILE A 121 3.85 0.90 0.91
C ILE A 121 3.99 -0.54 0.38
N GLU A 122 3.18 -0.90 -0.62
CA GLU A 122 3.35 -2.15 -1.36
C GLU A 122 4.72 -2.16 -2.04
N CYS A 123 5.47 -3.24 -1.91
CA CYS A 123 6.75 -3.44 -2.58
C CYS A 123 6.61 -4.38 -3.76
N ARG A 124 7.54 -4.37 -4.72
CA ARG A 124 7.66 -5.44 -5.72
C ARG A 124 8.15 -6.72 -5.05
N GLU A 125 7.83 -7.85 -5.67
CA GLU A 125 8.28 -9.17 -5.22
C GLU A 125 9.80 -9.31 -5.22
N THR A 126 10.49 -8.65 -6.15
CA THR A 126 11.96 -8.72 -6.29
C THR A 126 12.56 -7.36 -6.62
N GLY A 127 13.83 -7.19 -6.26
CA GLY A 127 14.65 -6.03 -6.64
C GLY A 127 14.27 -4.73 -5.94
N GLU A 128 13.56 -4.81 -4.82
CA GLU A 128 13.06 -3.65 -4.08
C GLU A 128 13.38 -3.78 -2.60
N GLY A 129 14.09 -2.78 -2.05
CA GLY A 129 14.55 -2.77 -0.66
C GLY A 129 14.81 -1.36 -0.17
N GLY A 130 14.89 -1.21 1.16
CA GLY A 130 15.11 0.09 1.80
C GLY A 130 13.85 0.94 1.98
N PHE A 131 12.67 0.42 1.64
CA PHE A 131 11.40 1.10 1.90
C PHE A 131 11.19 1.32 3.39
N ARG A 132 10.65 2.50 3.68
CA ARG A 132 10.22 2.90 5.02
C ARG A 132 8.73 3.15 5.00
N SER A 133 8.10 2.98 6.15
CA SER A 133 6.68 3.33 6.33
C SER A 133 6.61 4.73 6.95
N PRO A 134 6.13 5.75 6.22
CA PRO A 134 5.87 7.04 6.82
C PRO A 134 4.79 6.94 7.88
N VAL A 135 4.96 7.70 8.94
CA VAL A 135 3.95 7.95 9.96
C VAL A 135 3.77 9.45 10.07
N LEU A 136 2.56 9.91 9.79
CA LEU A 136 2.17 11.30 9.95
C LEU A 136 1.50 11.48 11.31
N ALA A 137 1.88 12.53 12.02
CA ALA A 137 1.32 12.92 13.31
C ALA A 137 0.84 14.37 13.26
N ASP A 138 -0.07 14.74 14.16
CA ASP A 138 -0.65 16.09 14.27
C ASP A 138 -1.35 16.57 12.99
N VAL A 139 -1.99 15.65 12.26
CA VAL A 139 -2.80 15.99 11.10
C VAL A 139 -4.09 16.66 11.53
N MET A 140 -4.09 18.00 11.51
CA MET A 140 -5.26 18.85 11.81
C MET A 140 -6.06 19.23 10.56
N GLN A 141 -5.44 19.14 9.37
CA GLN A 141 -6.05 19.35 8.06
C GLN A 141 -6.95 18.18 7.65
N PRO A 142 -7.75 18.29 6.57
CA PRO A 142 -8.52 17.16 6.07
C PRO A 142 -7.60 15.97 5.76
N THR A 143 -7.77 14.89 6.53
CA THR A 143 -6.88 13.72 6.50
C THR A 143 -6.67 13.19 5.08
N ALA A 144 -7.73 13.12 4.28
CA ALA A 144 -7.66 12.59 2.93
C ALA A 144 -6.71 13.39 2.02
N SER A 145 -6.75 14.73 2.08
CA SER A 145 -5.84 15.57 1.27
C SER A 145 -4.39 15.46 1.74
N THR A 146 -4.16 15.40 3.06
CA THR A 146 -2.81 15.21 3.61
C THR A 146 -2.22 13.86 3.17
N ILE A 147 -3.02 12.79 3.25
CA ILE A 147 -2.60 11.46 2.77
C ILE A 147 -2.34 11.47 1.26
N SER A 148 -3.22 12.07 0.45
CA SER A 148 -2.98 12.20 -1.00
C SER A 148 -1.66 12.93 -1.30
N SER A 149 -1.41 14.07 -0.66
CA SER A 149 -0.14 14.81 -0.84
C SER A 149 1.07 13.99 -0.39
N ALA A 150 0.94 13.24 0.70
CA ALA A 150 2.02 12.38 1.18
C ALA A 150 2.34 11.27 0.17
N LEU A 151 1.33 10.65 -0.45
CA LEU A 151 1.51 9.63 -1.49
C LEU A 151 2.22 10.19 -2.74
N GLU A 152 1.96 11.44 -3.11
CA GLU A 152 2.68 12.09 -4.21
C GLU A 152 4.16 12.29 -3.87
N ILE A 153 4.47 12.81 -2.68
CA ILE A 153 5.85 12.96 -2.19
C ILE A 153 6.56 11.60 -2.12
N ILE A 154 5.88 10.58 -1.59
CA ILE A 154 6.38 9.20 -1.53
C ILE A 154 6.74 8.70 -2.93
N ALA A 155 5.90 8.97 -3.94
CA ALA A 155 6.13 8.55 -5.30
C ALA A 155 7.31 9.27 -5.96
N GLU A 156 7.46 10.58 -5.73
CA GLU A 156 8.59 11.38 -6.19
C GLU A 156 9.91 10.90 -5.59
N CYS A 157 9.90 10.62 -4.29
CA CYS A 157 11.03 10.06 -3.56
C CYS A 157 11.22 8.55 -3.77
N LYS A 158 10.35 7.91 -4.56
CA LYS A 158 10.40 6.46 -4.87
C LYS A 158 10.45 5.59 -3.61
N GLY A 159 9.74 5.99 -2.56
CA GLY A 159 9.64 5.22 -1.32
C GLY A 159 10.87 5.26 -0.40
N ILE A 160 11.88 6.09 -0.69
CA ILE A 160 13.14 6.20 0.08
C ILE A 160 13.42 7.64 0.49
N ASN A 161 14.12 7.85 1.62
CA ASN A 161 14.54 9.18 2.10
C ASN A 161 13.40 10.23 2.14
N MET A 162 12.18 9.80 2.48
CA MET A 162 10.96 10.62 2.38
C MET A 162 10.75 11.55 3.57
N GLU A 163 11.46 11.35 4.68
CA GLU A 163 11.22 12.10 5.92
C GLU A 163 11.53 13.61 5.78
N PRO A 164 12.68 14.05 5.24
CA PRO A 164 12.91 15.48 4.99
C PRO A 164 11.88 16.14 4.05
N PRO A 165 11.53 15.58 2.86
CA PRO A 165 10.55 16.22 1.99
C PRO A 165 9.13 16.19 2.55
N LEU A 166 8.72 15.15 3.27
CA LEU A 166 7.43 15.12 3.96
C LEU A 166 7.36 16.22 5.05
N ASN A 167 8.37 16.32 5.90
CA ASN A 167 8.41 17.37 6.92
C ASN A 167 8.48 18.77 6.30
N SER A 168 9.25 18.97 5.23
CA SER A 168 9.32 20.26 4.55
C SER A 168 7.98 20.66 3.93
N ALA A 169 7.24 19.71 3.36
CA ALA A 169 5.96 19.98 2.72
C ALA A 169 4.85 20.27 3.73
N PHE A 170 4.85 19.61 4.88
CA PHE A 170 3.79 19.75 5.87
C PHE A 170 4.14 20.57 7.12
N ALA A 171 5.37 21.08 7.23
CA ALA A 171 5.77 22.00 8.30
C ALA A 171 4.82 23.21 8.48
N PRO A 172 4.30 23.86 7.40
CA PRO A 172 3.34 24.95 7.55
C PRO A 172 2.02 24.55 8.22
N ASP A 173 1.65 23.27 8.15
CA ASP A 173 0.43 22.70 8.74
C ASP A 173 0.67 22.09 10.13
N GLY A 174 1.91 22.14 10.64
CA GLY A 174 2.29 21.55 11.92
C GLY A 174 2.35 20.01 11.93
N VAL A 175 2.22 19.35 10.78
CA VAL A 175 2.28 17.88 10.68
C VAL A 175 3.73 17.42 10.76
N GLN A 176 3.96 16.41 11.59
CA GLN A 176 5.26 15.75 11.71
C GLN A 176 5.26 14.43 10.96
N ALA A 177 6.30 14.20 10.17
CA ALA A 177 6.52 12.94 9.47
C ALA A 177 7.74 12.22 10.05
N ASN A 178 7.58 10.95 10.39
CA ASN A 178 8.66 10.05 10.81
C ASN A 178 8.62 8.79 9.96
N CYS A 179 9.77 8.24 9.55
CA CYS A 179 9.82 7.08 8.65
C CYS A 179 10.36 5.83 9.35
N TYR A 180 9.46 4.86 9.64
CA TYR A 180 9.85 3.58 10.23
C TYR A 180 10.72 2.77 9.28
N LYS A 181 11.92 2.40 9.74
CA LYS A 181 12.82 1.50 9.03
C LYS A 181 12.54 0.05 9.42
N HIS A 182 12.28 -0.77 8.42
CA HIS A 182 12.02 -2.20 8.60
C HIS A 182 13.30 -2.94 8.97
N VAL A 183 13.17 -3.94 9.84
CA VAL A 183 14.25 -4.88 10.12
C VAL A 183 14.23 -5.94 9.01
N TYR A 184 15.29 -6.00 8.21
CA TYR A 184 15.45 -7.03 7.18
C TYR A 184 16.17 -8.23 7.78
N GLU A 185 15.56 -9.42 7.70
CA GLU A 185 16.31 -10.67 7.92
C GLU A 185 17.11 -11.00 6.64
N LYS A 186 18.21 -11.75 6.78
CA LYS A 186 19.15 -12.09 5.70
C LYS A 186 18.49 -12.72 4.46
N ASP A 187 17.27 -13.23 4.59
CA ASP A 187 16.53 -13.91 3.52
C ASP A 187 15.50 -13.01 2.82
N SER A 188 15.76 -11.70 2.74
CA SER A 188 14.99 -10.69 1.99
C SER A 188 13.54 -10.44 2.43
N ASN A 189 13.04 -11.17 3.43
CA ASN A 189 11.74 -10.90 4.03
C ASN A 189 11.87 -9.84 5.13
N ALA A 190 11.25 -8.68 4.91
CA ALA A 190 11.03 -7.71 5.97
C ALA A 190 10.05 -8.32 6.99
N LYS A 191 10.48 -8.47 8.24
CA LYS A 191 9.60 -8.80 9.35
C LYS A 191 9.25 -7.54 10.11
N PHE A 192 7.96 -7.38 10.42
CA PHE A 192 7.54 -6.41 11.41
C PHE A 192 7.81 -7.00 12.79
N ASP A 193 8.75 -6.40 13.51
CA ASP A 193 8.97 -6.68 14.92
C ASP A 193 8.15 -5.71 15.75
N ALA A 194 7.21 -6.26 16.53
CA ALA A 194 6.36 -5.47 17.43
C ALA A 194 7.17 -4.63 18.42
N ASN A 195 8.31 -5.14 18.91
CA ASN A 195 9.17 -4.38 19.82
C ASN A 195 9.89 -3.23 19.12
N SER A 196 10.33 -3.44 17.88
CA SER A 196 10.90 -2.39 17.03
C SER A 196 9.87 -1.29 16.74
N ILE A 197 8.65 -1.65 16.34
CA ILE A 197 7.57 -0.67 16.11
C ILE A 197 7.21 0.06 17.40
N ARG A 198 7.07 -0.65 18.53
CA ARG A 198 6.83 -0.04 19.84
C ARG A 198 7.90 1.00 20.19
N ARG A 199 9.19 0.69 19.97
CA ARG A 199 10.28 1.64 20.22
C ARG A 199 10.20 2.86 19.31
N PHE A 200 9.88 2.66 18.04
CA PHE A 200 9.69 3.75 17.09
C PHE A 200 8.50 4.64 17.47
N LEU A 201 7.34 4.07 17.82
CA LEU A 201 6.17 4.84 18.21
C LEU A 201 6.41 5.70 19.47
N LYS A 202 7.28 5.27 20.39
CA LYS A 202 7.68 6.06 21.57
C LYS A 202 8.53 7.30 21.23
N GLN A 203 9.02 7.41 19.99
CA GLN A 203 9.85 8.52 19.53
C GLN A 203 9.03 9.58 18.79
N ILE A 204 7.74 9.33 18.53
CA ILE A 204 6.82 10.22 17.81
C ILE A 204 5.99 10.99 18.82
#